data_AF-A0A8J8F326-F1
#
_entry.id   AF-A0A8J8F326-F1
#
_cell.length_a   1.000
_cell.length_b   1.000
_cell.length_c   1.000
_cell.angle_alpha   90.00
_cell.angle_beta   90.00
_cell.angle_gamma   90.00
#
_symmetry.space_group_name_H-M   'P 1'
#
loop_
_entity.id
_entity.type
_entity.pdbx_description
1 polymer ?
#
loop_
_entity_poly.entity_id
_entity_poly.type
_entity_poly.pdbx_seq_one_letter_code
_entity_poly.pdbx_strand_id
1 'polypeptide(L)'
;MSEEYDVEFVERGDREARFLVRGITPGFANGIRRAMVADVPTMAIDTVRFIENSSVMFDEQLALRLGLVPLTTPPEGEFVEDDTVTLSIDVEGPATAYSGDLVSSDSLVEPADENVPIIELKDDQRLEAEADARLERGKDHAKHQGGVAVGYRHLQRVEVVDDLPEFQEPESQIVRGVVEENGELVPTSEFDHDLSTRHPGKEIRLEDVPNAFVFHVETDGSFSVEELVTRAVDSIEARATELEDAVQL
;
A
#
# COMPACT_ATOMS: atom_id res chain seq x y z
N MET A 1 9.62 9.78 -30.18
CA MET A 1 10.60 8.69 -29.99
C MET A 1 10.15 7.98 -28.74
N SER A 2 9.99 6.65 -28.77
CA SER A 2 9.58 5.89 -27.59
C SER A 2 10.64 6.12 -26.51
N GLU A 3 10.32 6.93 -25.51
CA GLU A 3 11.09 6.90 -24.27
C GLU A 3 10.77 5.52 -23.67
N GLU A 4 11.78 4.65 -23.67
CA GLU A 4 11.72 3.37 -22.97
C GLU A 4 11.48 3.68 -21.49
N TYR A 5 10.57 2.95 -20.84
CA TYR A 5 10.35 3.13 -19.41
C TYR A 5 11.64 2.79 -18.65
N ASP A 6 12.09 3.70 -17.80
CA ASP A 6 13.27 3.51 -16.96
C ASP A 6 12.85 3.55 -15.50
N VAL A 7 13.19 2.50 -14.75
CA VAL A 7 12.78 2.31 -13.36
C VAL A 7 14.01 2.15 -12.47
N GLU A 8 14.13 3.02 -11.48
CA GLU A 8 15.24 3.02 -10.52
C GLU A 8 14.70 2.95 -9.09
N PHE A 9 15.12 1.94 -8.32
CA PHE A 9 14.75 1.83 -6.91
C PHE A 9 15.67 2.68 -6.04
N VAL A 10 15.07 3.57 -5.25
CA VAL A 10 15.76 4.32 -4.20
C VAL A 10 15.75 3.51 -2.90
N GLU A 11 14.60 2.92 -2.57
CA GLU A 11 14.40 2.03 -1.44
C GLU A 11 13.57 0.83 -1.94
N ARG A 12 14.01 -0.40 -1.63
CA ARG A 12 13.30 -1.63 -2.02
C ARG A 12 13.18 -2.53 -0.81
N GLY A 13 11.99 -2.57 -0.23
CA GLY A 13 11.57 -3.54 0.77
C GLY A 13 10.44 -4.41 0.25
N ASP A 14 10.02 -5.35 1.08
CA ASP A 14 8.91 -6.26 0.76
C ASP A 14 7.55 -5.55 0.89
N ARG A 15 7.33 -4.81 1.99
CA ARG A 15 6.08 -4.08 2.26
C ARG A 15 6.12 -2.59 1.91
N GLU A 16 7.30 -2.02 1.70
CA GLU A 16 7.49 -0.61 1.36
C GLU A 16 8.56 -0.49 0.26
N ALA A 17 8.28 0.32 -0.77
CA ALA A 17 9.28 0.69 -1.76
C ALA A 17 9.14 2.15 -2.19
N ARG A 18 10.29 2.72 -2.56
CA ARG A 18 10.39 4.02 -3.22
C ARG A 18 11.18 3.86 -4.51
N PHE A 19 10.55 4.16 -5.64
CA PHE A 19 11.17 3.99 -6.95
C PHE A 19 10.78 5.13 -7.90
N LEU A 20 11.72 5.50 -8.75
CA LEU A 20 11.55 6.45 -9.84
C LEU A 20 11.07 5.71 -11.08
N VAL A 21 10.14 6.32 -11.81
CA VAL A 21 9.74 5.92 -13.17
C VAL A 21 9.90 7.10 -14.10
N ARG A 22 10.71 6.95 -15.17
CA ARG A 22 10.84 7.93 -16.26
C ARG A 22 10.10 7.45 -17.52
N GLY A 23 9.75 8.40 -18.41
CA GLY A 23 9.02 8.11 -19.64
C GLY A 23 7.52 7.87 -19.42
N ILE A 24 7.00 8.16 -18.23
CA ILE A 24 5.58 7.96 -17.89
C ILE A 24 4.83 9.30 -17.85
N THR A 25 3.62 9.32 -18.40
CA THR A 25 2.77 10.51 -18.33
C THR A 25 2.11 10.64 -16.95
N PRO A 26 1.76 11.86 -16.49
CA PRO A 26 1.02 12.03 -15.24
C PRO A 26 -0.30 11.23 -15.20
N GLY A 27 -0.97 11.09 -16.35
CA GLY A 27 -2.20 10.32 -16.47
C GLY A 27 -1.98 8.82 -16.24
N PHE A 28 -0.93 8.26 -16.83
CA PHE A 28 -0.62 6.84 -16.66
C PHE A 28 -0.08 6.54 -15.25
N ALA A 29 0.77 7.41 -14.70
CA ALA A 29 1.24 7.31 -13.31
C ALA A 29 0.08 7.30 -12.31
N ASN A 30 -0.91 8.20 -12.47
CA ASN A 30 -2.12 8.19 -11.66
C ASN A 30 -3.00 6.96 -11.91
N GLY A 31 -3.01 6.43 -13.14
CA GLY A 31 -3.69 5.18 -13.48
C GLY A 31 -3.17 4.03 -12.63
N ILE A 32 -1.85 3.82 -12.61
CA ILE A 32 -1.19 2.79 -11.80
C ILE A 32 -1.48 3.01 -10.31
N ARG A 33 -1.33 4.25 -9.81
CA ARG A 33 -1.65 4.60 -8.41
C ARG A 33 -3.09 4.23 -8.03
N ARG A 34 -4.06 4.50 -8.91
CA ARG A 34 -5.47 4.16 -8.69
C ARG A 34 -5.71 2.66 -8.74
N ALA A 35 -5.08 1.96 -9.68
CA ALA A 35 -5.22 0.52 -9.83
C ALA A 35 -4.70 -0.20 -8.58
N MET A 36 -3.52 0.18 -8.07
CA MET A 36 -2.96 -0.36 -6.83
C MET A 36 -3.90 -0.24 -5.63
N VAL A 37 -4.65 0.85 -5.52
CA VAL A 37 -5.57 1.07 -4.38
C VAL A 37 -6.93 0.41 -4.60
N ALA A 38 -7.44 0.37 -5.84
CA ALA A 38 -8.86 0.12 -6.07
C ALA A 38 -9.15 -1.12 -6.91
N ASP A 39 -8.24 -1.52 -7.81
CA ASP A 39 -8.52 -2.55 -8.81
C ASP A 39 -7.83 -3.89 -8.49
N VAL A 40 -6.76 -3.92 -7.69
CA VAL A 40 -6.09 -5.17 -7.28
C VAL A 40 -6.96 -5.97 -6.30
N PRO A 41 -7.35 -7.22 -6.63
CA PRO A 41 -8.10 -8.08 -5.71
C PRO A 41 -7.27 -8.52 -4.50
N THR A 42 -7.86 -8.47 -3.31
CA THR A 42 -7.20 -8.77 -2.02
C THR A 42 -8.14 -9.63 -1.15
N MET A 43 -7.61 -10.67 -0.49
CA MET A 43 -8.37 -11.52 0.42
C MET A 43 -8.69 -10.78 1.72
N ALA A 44 -9.96 -10.76 2.13
CA ALA A 44 -10.36 -10.23 3.42
C ALA A 44 -11.58 -10.96 3.97
N ILE A 45 -11.73 -10.95 5.31
CA ILE A 45 -12.90 -11.52 5.99
C ILE A 45 -14.17 -10.75 5.61
N ASP A 46 -15.19 -11.47 5.17
CA ASP A 46 -16.47 -10.91 4.76
C ASP A 46 -17.62 -11.24 5.69
N THR A 47 -17.78 -12.52 6.02
CA THR A 47 -18.86 -12.98 6.91
C THR A 47 -18.26 -13.58 8.17
N VAL A 48 -18.83 -13.24 9.33
CA VAL A 48 -18.42 -13.81 10.62
C VAL A 48 -19.63 -14.45 11.29
N ARG A 49 -19.49 -15.72 11.68
CA ARG A 49 -20.46 -16.50 12.45
C ARG A 49 -19.90 -16.72 13.85
N PHE A 50 -20.46 -16.03 14.84
CA PHE A 50 -20.14 -16.25 16.24
C PHE A 50 -20.84 -17.51 16.75
N ILE A 51 -20.07 -18.41 17.35
CA ILE A 51 -20.56 -19.58 18.09
C ILE A 51 -20.74 -19.18 19.56
N GLU A 52 -19.73 -18.51 20.12
CA GLU A 52 -19.74 -17.99 21.48
C GLU A 52 -19.04 -16.63 21.54
N ASN A 53 -19.71 -15.63 22.12
CA ASN A 53 -19.08 -14.37 22.51
C ASN A 53 -19.62 -13.97 23.90
N SER A 54 -18.85 -14.28 24.94
CA SER A 54 -19.13 -13.86 26.32
C SER A 54 -18.32 -12.62 26.73
N SER A 55 -17.67 -11.96 25.76
CA SER A 55 -16.92 -10.73 25.96
C SER A 55 -17.83 -9.51 26.17
N VAL A 56 -17.23 -8.36 26.45
CA VAL A 56 -17.96 -7.08 26.59
C VAL A 56 -18.25 -6.39 25.25
N MET A 57 -17.62 -6.83 24.16
CA MET A 57 -17.74 -6.20 22.85
C MET A 57 -18.84 -6.88 22.03
N PHE A 58 -19.68 -6.08 21.38
CA PHE A 58 -20.73 -6.59 20.52
C PHE A 58 -20.16 -7.29 19.28
N ASP A 59 -20.87 -8.32 18.81
CA ASP A 59 -20.52 -9.14 17.65
C ASP A 59 -20.21 -8.28 16.42
N GLU A 60 -21.00 -7.23 16.14
CA GLU A 60 -20.79 -6.38 14.96
C GLU A 60 -19.49 -5.57 15.04
N GLN A 61 -19.05 -5.21 16.25
CA GLN A 61 -17.78 -4.51 16.45
C GLN A 61 -16.60 -5.47 16.30
N LEU A 62 -16.73 -6.71 16.79
CA LEU A 62 -15.73 -7.75 16.58
C LEU A 62 -15.63 -8.15 15.10
N ALA A 63 -16.77 -8.31 14.42
CA ALA A 63 -16.82 -8.60 12.99
C ALA A 63 -16.15 -7.50 12.17
N LEU A 64 -16.38 -6.22 12.50
CA LEU A 64 -15.70 -5.10 11.85
C LEU A 64 -14.17 -5.17 12.03
N ARG A 65 -13.70 -5.49 13.24
CA ARG A 65 -12.26 -5.62 13.52
C ARG A 65 -11.65 -6.79 12.78
N LEU A 66 -12.29 -7.96 12.82
CA LEU A 66 -11.87 -9.15 12.07
C LEU A 66 -11.83 -8.89 10.57
N GLY A 67 -12.84 -8.20 10.02
CA GLY A 67 -12.89 -7.79 8.62
C GLY A 67 -11.76 -6.86 8.17
N LEU A 68 -11.07 -6.20 9.10
CA LEU A 68 -9.94 -5.30 8.83
C LEU A 68 -8.57 -5.92 9.16
N VAL A 69 -8.52 -7.19 9.59
CA VAL A 69 -7.26 -7.92 9.72
C VAL A 69 -6.75 -8.25 8.30
N PRO A 70 -5.57 -7.75 7.90
CA PRO A 70 -5.01 -8.10 6.59
C PRO A 70 -4.69 -9.59 6.52
N LEU A 71 -5.09 -10.22 5.41
CA LEU A 71 -4.76 -11.61 5.11
C LEU A 71 -3.78 -11.67 3.94
N THR A 72 -2.91 -12.67 3.93
CA THR A 72 -2.13 -13.01 2.74
C THR A 72 -3.07 -13.30 1.58
N THR A 73 -2.76 -12.74 0.42
CA THR A 73 -3.55 -12.93 -0.79
C THR A 73 -2.82 -13.92 -1.71
N PRO A 74 -3.48 -15.01 -2.12
CA PRO A 74 -2.88 -16.02 -2.99
C PRO A 74 -2.38 -15.45 -4.32
N PRO A 75 -1.42 -16.14 -4.99
CA PRO A 75 -1.01 -15.82 -6.36
C PRO A 75 -2.20 -15.72 -7.33
N GLU A 76 -2.07 -14.90 -8.37
CA GLU A 76 -3.12 -14.74 -9.37
C GLU A 76 -3.49 -16.07 -10.04
N GLY A 77 -4.80 -16.33 -10.14
CA GLY A 77 -5.34 -17.52 -10.78
C GLY A 77 -5.52 -18.74 -9.87
N GLU A 78 -5.03 -18.70 -8.62
CA GLU A 78 -5.26 -19.77 -7.63
C GLU A 78 -6.70 -19.74 -7.08
N PHE A 79 -7.30 -18.55 -7.02
CA PHE A 79 -8.67 -18.34 -6.54
C PHE A 79 -9.47 -17.51 -7.54
N VAL A 80 -10.77 -17.79 -7.63
CA VAL A 80 -11.76 -16.98 -8.35
C VAL A 80 -12.65 -16.21 -7.37
N GLU A 81 -13.36 -15.19 -7.85
CA GLU A 81 -14.16 -14.27 -7.00
C GLU A 81 -15.24 -14.98 -6.15
N ASP A 82 -15.69 -16.17 -6.54
CA ASP A 82 -16.68 -16.97 -5.79
C ASP A 82 -16.06 -17.92 -4.74
N ASP A 83 -14.74 -18.08 -4.73
CA ASP A 83 -14.07 -18.94 -3.75
C ASP A 83 -14.13 -18.32 -2.34
N THR A 84 -14.19 -19.19 -1.34
CA THR A 84 -14.26 -18.79 0.07
C THR A 84 -13.28 -19.61 0.88
N VAL A 85 -12.50 -18.94 1.72
CA VAL A 85 -11.63 -19.59 2.71
C VAL A 85 -12.17 -19.33 4.10
N THR A 86 -12.44 -20.39 4.85
CA THR A 86 -12.91 -20.29 6.23
C THR A 86 -11.73 -20.23 7.18
N LEU A 87 -11.78 -19.30 8.12
CA LEU A 87 -10.90 -19.16 9.27
C LEU A 87 -11.72 -19.39 10.56
N SER A 88 -11.09 -19.88 11.61
CA SER A 88 -11.72 -20.04 12.93
C SER A 88 -10.85 -19.42 14.01
N ILE A 89 -11.48 -18.82 15.02
CA ILE A 89 -10.83 -18.31 16.23
C ILE A 89 -11.55 -18.87 17.46
N ASP A 90 -10.78 -19.38 18.42
CA ASP A 90 -11.26 -19.89 19.70
C ASP A 90 -10.26 -19.54 20.81
N VAL A 91 -10.62 -18.54 21.62
CA VAL A 91 -9.75 -18.01 22.68
C VAL A 91 -10.53 -17.88 23.99
N GLU A 92 -9.98 -18.45 25.06
CA GLU A 92 -10.47 -18.32 26.43
C GLU A 92 -9.61 -17.34 27.25
N GLY A 93 -10.27 -16.50 28.05
CA GLY A 93 -9.61 -15.55 28.94
C GLY A 93 -9.16 -16.16 30.28
N PRO A 94 -8.26 -15.49 31.02
CA PRO A 94 -7.75 -14.15 30.75
C PRO A 94 -6.61 -14.15 29.70
N ALA A 95 -6.85 -13.48 28.57
CA ALA A 95 -5.91 -13.40 27.44
C ALA A 95 -6.30 -12.23 26.51
N THR A 96 -5.38 -11.81 25.64
CA THR A 96 -5.73 -10.98 24.47
C THR A 96 -5.79 -11.89 23.26
N ALA A 97 -6.92 -11.90 22.56
CA ALA A 97 -7.05 -12.56 21.26
C ALA A 97 -6.37 -11.68 20.20
N TYR A 98 -5.47 -12.26 19.44
CA TYR A 98 -4.73 -11.64 18.35
C TYR A 98 -5.10 -12.26 17.01
N SER A 99 -4.76 -11.59 15.92
CA SER A 99 -4.90 -12.12 14.57
C SER A 99 -4.22 -13.48 14.38
N GLY A 100 -3.07 -13.72 15.03
CA GLY A 100 -2.38 -15.02 15.00
C GLY A 100 -3.14 -16.18 15.64
N ASP A 101 -4.22 -15.92 16.38
CA ASP A 101 -5.11 -16.97 16.90
C ASP A 101 -6.13 -17.46 15.84
N LEU A 102 -6.20 -16.80 14.67
CA LEU A 102 -7.00 -17.26 13.54
C LEU A 102 -6.33 -18.48 12.89
N VAL A 103 -7.05 -19.59 12.85
CA VAL A 103 -6.63 -20.82 12.16
C VAL A 103 -7.34 -20.87 10.82
N SER A 104 -6.56 -20.83 9.74
CA SER A 104 -7.10 -20.92 8.37
C SER A 104 -7.28 -22.36 7.90
N SER A 105 -8.27 -22.57 7.04
CA SER A 105 -8.45 -23.82 6.30
C SER A 105 -7.50 -23.96 5.09
N ASP A 106 -6.86 -22.86 4.67
CA ASP A 106 -5.92 -22.82 3.55
C ASP A 106 -4.66 -22.01 3.93
N SER A 107 -3.47 -22.61 3.73
CA SER A 107 -2.18 -22.00 4.06
C SER A 107 -1.79 -20.82 3.17
N LEU A 108 -2.49 -20.58 2.06
CA LEU A 108 -2.27 -19.40 1.22
C LEU A 108 -2.99 -18.15 1.76
N VAL A 109 -3.90 -18.32 2.73
CA VAL A 109 -4.72 -17.26 3.30
C VAL A 109 -4.58 -17.30 4.81
N GLU A 110 -3.57 -16.62 5.32
CA GLU A 110 -3.26 -16.51 6.74
C GLU A 110 -3.21 -15.02 7.14
N PRO A 111 -3.34 -14.68 8.42
CA PRO A 111 -3.11 -13.32 8.88
C PRO A 111 -1.73 -12.81 8.45
N ALA A 112 -1.68 -11.69 7.73
CA ALA A 112 -0.42 -11.11 7.25
C ALA A 112 0.47 -10.65 8.42
N ASP A 113 -0.15 -10.25 9.53
CA ASP A 113 0.51 -9.97 10.80
C ASP A 113 -0.19 -10.76 11.91
N GLU A 114 0.57 -11.48 12.73
CA GLU A 114 0.03 -12.33 13.82
C GLU A 114 -0.29 -11.54 15.11
N ASN A 115 0.17 -10.30 15.23
CA ASN A 115 0.11 -9.53 16.48
C ASN A 115 -0.94 -8.41 16.48
N VAL A 116 -1.92 -8.44 15.56
CA VAL A 116 -3.00 -7.44 15.53
C VAL A 116 -4.00 -7.75 16.64
N PRO A 117 -4.19 -6.88 17.64
CA PRO A 117 -5.08 -7.17 18.77
C PRO A 117 -6.55 -7.07 18.36
N ILE A 118 -7.31 -8.14 18.61
CA ILE A 118 -8.75 -8.22 18.34
C ILE A 118 -9.53 -7.76 19.58
N ILE A 119 -9.34 -8.45 20.71
CA ILE A 119 -10.03 -8.14 21.97
C ILE A 119 -9.26 -8.66 23.19
N GLU A 120 -9.36 -7.95 24.31
CA GLU A 120 -8.93 -8.44 25.61
C GLU A 120 -10.09 -9.14 26.33
N LEU A 121 -9.87 -10.39 26.73
CA LEU A 121 -10.82 -11.24 27.45
C LEU A 121 -10.40 -11.35 28.91
N LYS A 122 -11.39 -11.22 29.82
CA LYS A 122 -11.21 -11.42 31.26
C LYS A 122 -11.43 -12.88 31.64
N ASP A 123 -11.25 -13.19 32.93
CA ASP A 123 -11.61 -14.48 33.49
C ASP A 123 -13.05 -14.88 33.09
N ASP A 124 -13.21 -16.16 32.73
CA ASP A 124 -14.48 -16.77 32.31
C ASP A 124 -15.12 -16.16 31.02
N GLN A 125 -14.36 -15.38 30.23
CA GLN A 125 -14.79 -14.92 28.91
C GLN A 125 -14.17 -15.76 27.80
N ARG A 126 -14.90 -15.95 26.70
CA ARG A 126 -14.50 -16.72 25.53
C ARG A 126 -14.99 -16.06 24.25
N LEU A 127 -14.18 -16.16 23.21
CA LEU A 127 -14.52 -15.79 21.84
C LEU A 127 -14.33 -17.03 20.95
N GLU A 128 -15.42 -17.54 20.40
CA GLU A 128 -15.44 -18.63 19.43
C GLU A 128 -16.22 -18.17 18.18
N ALA A 129 -15.56 -18.08 17.03
CA ALA A 129 -16.15 -17.63 15.78
C ALA A 129 -15.54 -18.34 14.56
N GLU A 130 -16.34 -18.49 13.52
CA GLU A 130 -15.89 -18.82 12.16
C GLU A 130 -16.02 -17.59 11.27
N ALA A 131 -15.08 -17.38 10.37
CA ALA A 131 -15.01 -16.23 9.48
C ALA A 131 -14.71 -16.68 8.05
N ASP A 132 -15.53 -16.26 7.10
CA ASP A 132 -15.35 -16.57 5.68
C ASP A 132 -14.67 -15.39 4.99
N ALA A 133 -13.49 -15.63 4.41
CA ALA A 133 -12.72 -14.68 3.63
C ALA A 133 -12.97 -14.85 2.13
N ARG A 134 -13.01 -13.73 1.42
CA ARG A 134 -13.27 -13.65 -0.02
C ARG A 134 -12.31 -12.71 -0.73
N LEU A 135 -12.13 -12.98 -2.03
CA LEU A 135 -11.33 -12.17 -2.92
C LEU A 135 -12.21 -11.11 -3.58
N GLU A 136 -12.08 -9.86 -3.18
CA GLU A 136 -12.75 -8.72 -3.83
C GLU A 136 -11.76 -7.56 -4.00
N ARG A 137 -12.23 -6.41 -4.51
CA ARG A 137 -11.36 -5.28 -4.87
C ARG A 137 -11.55 -4.10 -3.93
N GLY A 138 -10.50 -3.29 -3.77
CA GLY A 138 -10.51 -2.11 -2.91
C GLY A 138 -11.55 -1.04 -3.25
N LYS A 139 -12.09 -1.06 -4.48
CA LYS A 139 -13.23 -0.21 -4.90
C LYS A 139 -14.57 -0.63 -4.29
N ASP A 140 -14.72 -1.90 -3.91
CA ASP A 140 -15.95 -2.45 -3.36
C ASP A 140 -16.01 -2.20 -1.84
N HIS A 141 -14.89 -2.42 -1.14
CA HIS A 141 -14.73 -2.03 0.26
C HIS A 141 -13.26 -1.76 0.61
N ALA A 142 -13.02 -0.83 1.54
CA ALA A 142 -11.66 -0.44 1.96
C ALA A 142 -10.84 -1.59 2.57
N LYS A 143 -11.50 -2.64 3.08
CA LYS A 143 -10.84 -3.85 3.62
C LYS A 143 -10.12 -4.68 2.55
N HIS A 144 -10.44 -4.48 1.28
CA HIS A 144 -9.80 -5.13 0.14
C HIS A 144 -8.72 -4.25 -0.51
N GLN A 145 -8.23 -3.22 0.19
CA GLN A 145 -7.15 -2.37 -0.28
C GLN A 145 -5.80 -2.92 0.20
N GLY A 146 -5.14 -3.76 -0.62
CA GLY A 146 -3.80 -4.25 -0.31
C GLY A 146 -2.70 -3.16 -0.34
N GLY A 147 -2.96 -2.03 -1.03
CA GLY A 147 -2.10 -0.83 -1.01
C GLY A 147 -2.59 0.21 -0.01
N VAL A 148 -1.79 0.50 1.03
CA VAL A 148 -2.15 1.40 2.13
C VAL A 148 -1.71 2.84 1.87
N ALA A 149 -0.42 3.04 1.62
CA ALA A 149 0.14 4.36 1.31
C ALA A 149 0.70 4.33 -0.11
N VAL A 150 -0.15 4.66 -1.08
CA VAL A 150 0.22 4.67 -2.50
C VAL A 150 0.18 6.10 -3.04
N GLY A 151 1.36 6.71 -3.15
CA GLY A 151 1.54 8.07 -3.63
C GLY A 151 2.63 8.17 -4.68
N TYR A 152 2.61 9.29 -5.42
CA TYR A 152 3.72 9.66 -6.29
C TYR A 152 3.89 11.17 -6.31
N ARG A 153 5.10 11.62 -6.67
CA ARG A 153 5.44 13.03 -6.86
C ARG A 153 6.26 13.19 -8.12
N HIS A 154 6.24 14.38 -8.72
CA HIS A 154 7.20 14.71 -9.77
C HIS A 154 8.62 14.60 -9.20
N LEU A 155 9.53 14.01 -9.97
CA LEU A 155 10.96 14.13 -9.65
C LEU A 155 11.34 15.60 -9.82
N GLN A 156 11.95 16.20 -8.81
CA GLN A 156 12.40 17.58 -8.87
C GLN A 156 13.93 17.61 -8.96
N ARG A 157 14.47 18.37 -9.92
CA ARG A 157 15.89 18.67 -10.02
C ARG A 157 16.22 19.88 -9.16
N VAL A 158 17.27 19.73 -8.35
CA VAL A 158 17.84 20.82 -7.54
C VAL A 158 18.96 21.47 -8.33
N GLU A 159 18.88 22.78 -8.53
CA GLU A 159 19.95 23.59 -9.12
C GLU A 159 20.35 24.71 -8.16
N VAL A 160 21.63 24.76 -7.79
CA VAL A 160 22.20 25.89 -7.04
C VAL A 160 22.50 27.01 -8.03
N VAL A 161 21.79 28.13 -7.90
CA VAL A 161 21.83 29.24 -8.85
C VAL A 161 22.95 30.23 -8.50
N ASP A 162 22.99 30.67 -7.24
CA ASP A 162 23.95 31.66 -6.74
C ASP A 162 24.08 31.57 -5.21
N ASP A 163 24.91 32.44 -4.62
CA ASP A 163 24.94 32.69 -3.19
C ASP A 163 23.74 33.57 -2.75
N LEU A 164 23.17 33.26 -1.59
CA LEU A 164 22.19 34.15 -0.95
C LEU A 164 22.86 35.50 -0.65
N PRO A 165 22.19 36.63 -0.94
CA PRO A 165 22.70 37.96 -0.60
C PRO A 165 23.05 38.09 0.90
N GLU A 166 24.11 38.84 1.21
CA GLU A 166 24.71 38.95 2.56
C GLU A 166 23.74 39.35 3.69
N PHE A 167 22.60 39.96 3.35
CA PHE A 167 21.58 40.41 4.30
C PHE A 167 20.26 39.65 4.21
N GLN A 168 20.17 38.63 3.35
CA GLN A 168 18.98 37.81 3.23
C GLN A 168 19.09 36.61 4.16
N GLU A 169 18.10 36.45 5.05
CA GLU A 169 18.03 35.28 5.91
C GLU A 169 17.64 34.05 5.06
N PRO A 170 18.30 32.90 5.26
CA PRO A 170 17.92 31.68 4.57
C PRO A 170 16.51 31.27 5.01
N GLU A 171 15.61 31.13 4.04
CA GLU A 171 14.27 30.60 4.25
C GLU A 171 14.27 29.07 4.09
N SER A 172 13.54 28.37 4.97
CA SER A 172 13.36 26.92 4.84
C SER A 172 12.69 26.57 3.52
N GLN A 173 13.27 25.61 2.82
CA GLN A 173 12.77 25.10 1.54
C GLN A 173 12.43 23.62 1.68
N ILE A 174 11.20 23.36 2.11
CA ILE A 174 10.77 22.01 2.45
C ILE A 174 10.40 21.21 1.19
N VAL A 175 11.09 20.09 0.96
CA VAL A 175 10.82 19.14 -0.13
C VAL A 175 10.76 17.74 0.43
N ARG A 176 9.76 16.96 0.01
CA ARG A 176 9.53 15.60 0.52
C ARG A 176 9.73 14.56 -0.58
N GLY A 177 10.28 13.42 -0.21
CA GLY A 177 10.53 12.28 -1.11
C GLY A 177 11.97 12.26 -1.58
N VAL A 178 12.19 12.32 -2.88
CA VAL A 178 13.51 12.23 -3.51
C VAL A 178 13.67 13.36 -4.52
N VAL A 179 14.86 13.93 -4.58
CA VAL A 179 15.25 14.96 -5.55
C VAL A 179 16.40 14.44 -6.41
N GLU A 180 16.57 15.00 -7.61
CA GLU A 180 17.70 14.76 -8.49
C GLU A 180 18.72 15.90 -8.32
N GLU A 181 19.95 15.57 -7.97
CA GLU A 181 21.06 16.52 -7.87
C GLU A 181 22.28 15.94 -8.58
N ASN A 182 22.84 16.67 -9.55
CA ASN A 182 24.00 16.23 -10.35
C ASN A 182 23.84 14.85 -11.03
N GLY A 183 22.60 14.44 -11.30
CA GLY A 183 22.28 13.13 -11.89
C GLY A 183 22.13 11.99 -10.89
N GLU A 184 22.24 12.27 -9.58
CA GLU A 184 22.02 11.30 -8.51
C GLU A 184 20.68 11.55 -7.82
N LEU A 185 20.02 10.46 -7.40
CA LEU A 185 18.80 10.52 -6.61
C LEU A 185 19.15 10.64 -5.12
N VAL A 186 18.64 11.69 -4.48
CA VAL A 186 18.92 12.00 -3.08
C VAL A 186 17.62 11.96 -2.28
N PRO A 187 17.49 11.04 -1.30
CA PRO A 187 16.40 11.05 -0.33
C PRO A 187 16.40 12.35 0.48
N THR A 188 15.27 13.05 0.48
CA THR A 188 15.13 14.32 1.20
C THR A 188 15.23 14.19 2.72
N SER A 189 15.03 12.99 3.26
CA SER A 189 15.20 12.68 4.69
C SER A 189 16.65 12.83 5.17
N GLU A 190 17.64 12.79 4.27
CA GLU A 190 19.06 12.98 4.64
C GLU A 190 19.37 14.39 5.14
N PHE A 191 18.48 15.35 4.88
CA PHE A 191 18.64 16.76 5.24
C PHE A 191 17.37 17.34 5.88
N ASP A 192 16.66 16.51 6.66
CA ASP A 192 15.43 16.89 7.38
C ASP A 192 14.33 17.46 6.48
N HIS A 193 14.31 17.04 5.22
CA HIS A 193 13.41 17.55 4.18
C HIS A 193 13.58 19.04 3.88
N ASP A 194 14.67 19.69 4.29
CA ASP A 194 14.90 21.12 4.07
C ASP A 194 16.17 21.37 3.24
N LEU A 195 16.01 21.83 2.00
CA LEU A 195 17.13 22.09 1.10
C LEU A 195 18.08 23.19 1.61
N SER A 196 17.59 24.09 2.47
CA SER A 196 18.44 25.10 3.11
C SER A 196 19.45 24.48 4.09
N THR A 197 19.13 23.31 4.68
CA THR A 197 20.06 22.52 5.50
C THR A 197 21.16 21.89 4.65
N ARG A 198 20.82 21.41 3.45
CA ARG A 198 21.77 20.80 2.52
C ARG A 198 22.66 21.84 1.82
N HIS A 199 22.10 23.01 1.47
CA HIS A 199 22.81 24.10 0.78
C HIS A 199 22.70 25.41 1.56
N PRO A 200 23.39 25.53 2.70
CA PRO A 200 23.31 26.72 3.53
C PRO A 200 23.85 27.95 2.79
N GLY A 201 23.08 29.03 2.81
CA GLY A 201 23.47 30.30 2.18
C GLY A 201 23.47 30.29 0.65
N LYS A 202 22.76 29.35 0.02
CA LYS A 202 22.61 29.27 -1.44
C LYS A 202 21.20 29.63 -1.89
N GLU A 203 21.10 30.27 -3.06
CA GLU A 203 19.86 30.39 -3.81
C GLU A 203 19.64 29.11 -4.63
N ILE A 204 18.49 28.46 -4.42
CA ILE A 204 18.16 27.16 -4.98
C ILE A 204 16.94 27.30 -5.89
N ARG A 205 17.01 26.68 -7.07
CA ARG A 205 15.86 26.49 -7.96
C ARG A 205 15.46 25.03 -8.01
N LEU A 206 14.16 24.80 -8.00
CA LEU A 206 13.56 23.49 -8.20
C LEU A 206 12.82 23.47 -9.52
N GLU A 207 13.08 22.46 -10.33
CA GLU A 207 12.39 22.24 -11.59
C GLU A 207 11.88 20.80 -11.67
N ASP A 208 10.63 20.61 -12.06
CA ASP A 208 10.09 19.28 -12.27
C ASP A 208 10.73 18.66 -13.51
N VAL A 209 11.25 17.45 -13.37
CA VAL A 209 11.76 16.66 -14.49
C VAL A 209 10.55 16.12 -15.28
N PRO A 210 10.40 16.46 -16.57
CA PRO A 210 9.27 16.01 -17.36
C PRO A 210 9.17 14.49 -17.43
N ASN A 211 7.93 13.97 -17.35
CA ASN A 211 7.62 12.53 -17.44
C ASN A 211 8.41 11.65 -16.44
N ALA A 212 8.81 12.19 -15.30
CA ALA A 212 9.54 11.48 -14.26
C ALA A 212 8.82 11.60 -12.90
N PHE A 213 8.51 10.46 -12.30
CA PHE A 213 7.74 10.40 -11.06
C PHE A 213 8.35 9.43 -10.05
N VAL A 214 8.48 9.89 -8.82
CA VAL A 214 8.91 9.06 -7.69
C VAL A 214 7.66 8.52 -7.01
N PHE A 215 7.47 7.21 -7.07
CA PHE A 215 6.44 6.48 -6.34
C PHE A 215 6.92 6.15 -4.93
N HIS A 216 6.01 6.23 -3.97
CA HIS A 216 6.15 5.69 -2.62
C HIS A 216 4.93 4.80 -2.38
N VAL A 217 5.19 3.52 -2.19
CA VAL A 217 4.17 2.47 -2.13
C VAL A 217 4.39 1.64 -0.87
N GLU A 218 3.34 1.52 -0.06
CA GLU A 218 3.28 0.61 1.09
C GLU A 218 2.09 -0.34 0.94
N THR A 219 2.31 -1.61 1.28
CA THR A 219 1.26 -2.66 1.33
C THR A 219 0.83 -2.94 2.76
N ASP A 220 -0.36 -3.52 2.95
CA ASP A 220 -0.84 -4.04 4.22
C ASP A 220 -0.21 -5.39 4.62
N GLY A 221 0.68 -5.94 3.77
CA GLY A 221 1.32 -7.25 3.95
C GLY A 221 0.59 -8.41 3.27
N SER A 222 -0.53 -8.16 2.59
CA SER A 222 -1.25 -9.19 1.82
C SER A 222 -0.44 -9.76 0.65
N PHE A 223 0.47 -8.96 0.07
CA PHE A 223 1.48 -9.36 -0.92
C PHE A 223 2.62 -8.33 -0.91
N SER A 224 3.71 -8.62 -1.62
CA SER A 224 4.85 -7.70 -1.75
C SER A 224 4.50 -6.46 -2.58
N VAL A 225 5.27 -5.37 -2.43
CA VAL A 225 5.11 -4.15 -3.25
C VAL A 225 5.29 -4.43 -4.73
N GLU A 226 6.24 -5.30 -5.10
CA GLU A 226 6.48 -5.68 -6.49
C GLU A 226 5.26 -6.37 -7.09
N GLU A 227 4.63 -7.26 -6.33
CA GLU A 227 3.40 -7.93 -6.70
C GLU A 227 2.22 -6.95 -6.80
N LEU A 228 2.06 -6.04 -5.84
CA LEU A 228 1.02 -5.00 -5.90
C LEU A 228 1.12 -4.16 -7.18
N VAL A 229 2.32 -3.71 -7.51
CA VAL A 229 2.57 -2.86 -8.68
C VAL A 229 2.32 -3.62 -9.98
N THR A 230 2.79 -4.87 -10.08
CA THR A 230 2.58 -5.71 -11.28
C THR A 230 1.12 -6.03 -11.49
N ARG A 231 0.41 -6.55 -10.48
CA ARG A 231 -1.04 -6.80 -10.56
C ARG A 231 -1.86 -5.55 -10.91
N ALA A 232 -1.43 -4.37 -10.45
CA ALA A 232 -2.07 -3.11 -10.80
C ALA A 232 -1.90 -2.75 -12.28
N VAL A 233 -0.72 -2.99 -12.86
CA VAL A 233 -0.47 -2.81 -14.29
C VAL A 233 -1.27 -3.83 -15.11
N ASP A 234 -1.28 -5.10 -14.69
CA ASP A 234 -2.02 -6.17 -15.35
C ASP A 234 -3.52 -5.88 -15.35
N SER A 235 -4.06 -5.33 -14.26
CA SER A 235 -5.46 -4.89 -14.21
C SER A 235 -5.77 -3.75 -15.20
N ILE A 236 -4.81 -2.88 -15.51
CA ILE A 236 -5.00 -1.82 -16.52
C ILE A 236 -5.00 -2.43 -17.92
N GLU A 237 -4.08 -3.37 -18.19
CA GLU A 237 -4.02 -4.12 -19.45
C GLU A 237 -5.31 -4.90 -19.72
N ALA A 238 -5.81 -5.62 -18.71
CA ALA A 238 -7.06 -6.39 -18.80
C ALA A 238 -8.25 -5.51 -19.21
N ARG A 239 -8.37 -4.31 -18.62
CA ARG A 239 -9.44 -3.35 -18.95
C ARG A 239 -9.29 -2.76 -20.36
N ALA A 240 -8.06 -2.54 -20.81
CA ALA A 240 -7.81 -2.10 -22.18
C ALA A 240 -8.22 -3.19 -23.19
N THR A 241 -7.88 -4.44 -22.89
CA THR A 241 -8.27 -5.61 -23.69
C THR A 241 -9.79 -5.79 -23.74
N GLU A 242 -10.47 -5.67 -22.60
CA GLU A 242 -11.94 -5.72 -22.52
C GLU A 242 -12.61 -4.65 -23.41
N LEU A 243 -12.06 -3.43 -23.41
CA LEU A 243 -12.56 -2.35 -24.25
C LEU A 243 -12.32 -2.64 -25.75
N GLU A 244 -11.16 -3.17 -26.11
CA GLU A 244 -10.85 -3.57 -27.48
C GLU A 244 -11.87 -4.60 -27.98
N ASP A 245 -12.10 -5.66 -27.22
CA ASP A 245 -13.06 -6.71 -27.56
C ASP A 245 -14.48 -6.17 -27.69
N ALA A 246 -14.91 -5.30 -26.77
CA ALA A 246 -16.24 -4.71 -26.78
C ALA A 246 -16.51 -3.83 -28.00
N VAL A 247 -15.48 -3.18 -28.56
CA VAL A 247 -15.60 -2.34 -29.76
C VAL A 247 -15.60 -3.17 -31.06
N GLN A 248 -15.06 -4.39 -31.02
CA GLN A 248 -15.01 -5.29 -32.18
C GLN A 248 -16.32 -6.08 -32.40
N LEU A 249 -17.26 -6.05 -31.45
CA LEU A 249 -18.61 -6.64 -31.53
C LEU A 249 -19.60 -5.74 -32.28
#